data_AF-A0A251UWU5-F1
#
_entry.id   AF-A0A251UWU5-F1
#
_cell.length_a   1.000
_cell.length_b   1.000
_cell.length_c   1.000
_cell.angle_alpha   90.00
_cell.angle_beta   90.00
_cell.angle_gamma   90.00
#
_symmetry.space_group_name_H-M   'P 1'
#
loop_
_entity.id
_entity.type
_entity.pdbx_description
1 polymer ?
#
loop_
_entity_poly.entity_id
_entity_poly.type
_entity_poly.pdbx_seq_one_letter_code
_entity_poly.pdbx_strand_id
1 'polypeptide(L)'
;MEVNSVKRMRVVGLSYGGFVAYSLAAQFKEMVERVVICCAGVCLEEKDLEDGLFPVKSLEEAAEILLPQTPEKMKELMRFTFVKPPVKTPNCILVDFIQVILVI
;
A
#
# COMPACT_ATOMS: atom_id res chain seq x y z
N MET A 1 7.33 21.80 4.02
CA MET A 1 8.80 21.98 3.85
C MET A 1 9.22 23.43 3.91
N GLU A 2 8.45 24.36 3.33
CA GLU A 2 8.72 25.81 3.42
C GLU A 2 8.80 26.33 4.87
N VAL A 3 7.91 25.87 5.76
CA VAL A 3 7.98 26.18 7.21
C VAL A 3 9.31 25.74 7.83
N ASN A 4 9.91 24.67 7.31
CA ASN A 4 11.21 24.16 7.73
C ASN A 4 12.37 24.74 6.90
N SER A 5 12.10 25.74 6.04
CA SER A 5 13.07 26.34 5.10
C SER A 5 13.78 25.36 4.17
N VAL A 6 13.20 24.18 3.93
CA VAL A 6 13.78 23.17 3.05
C VAL A 6 13.36 23.43 1.61
N LYS A 7 14.31 23.86 0.77
CA LYS A 7 14.09 24.19 -0.64
C LYS A 7 14.11 22.97 -1.58
N ARG A 8 14.93 21.96 -1.26
CA ARG A 8 15.08 20.72 -2.03
C ARG A 8 15.16 19.52 -1.09
N MET A 9 14.62 18.39 -1.53
CA MET A 9 14.51 17.19 -0.70
C MET A 9 14.71 15.90 -1.50
N ARG A 10 15.06 14.83 -0.80
CA ARG A 10 15.00 13.46 -1.29
C ARG A 10 13.90 12.74 -0.56
N VAL A 11 13.05 12.03 -1.29
CA VAL A 11 11.84 11.42 -0.72
C VAL A 11 11.98 9.91 -0.79
N VAL A 12 11.69 9.25 0.33
CA VAL A 12 11.52 7.79 0.37
C VAL A 12 10.05 7.52 0.63
N GLY A 13 9.39 6.86 -0.33
CA GLY A 13 7.99 6.47 -0.22
C GLY A 13 7.87 4.97 0.02
N LEU A 14 7.21 4.59 1.11
CA LEU A 14 6.91 3.20 1.46
C LEU A 14 5.41 2.94 1.26
N SER A 15 5.05 1.82 0.61
CA SER A 15 3.64 1.44 0.40
C SER A 15 2.85 2.56 -0.28
N TYR A 16 1.71 3.00 0.25
CA TYR A 16 0.97 4.14 -0.28
C TYR A 16 1.83 5.42 -0.38
N GLY A 17 2.77 5.60 0.56
CA GLY A 17 3.76 6.67 0.50
C GLY A 17 4.63 6.65 -0.76
N GLY A 18 4.79 5.49 -1.41
CA GLY A 18 5.44 5.35 -2.72
C GLY A 18 4.68 6.05 -3.84
N PHE A 19 3.35 5.91 -3.88
CA PHE A 19 2.49 6.62 -4.84
C PHE A 19 2.52 8.13 -4.59
N VAL A 20 2.44 8.53 -3.32
CA VAL A 20 2.54 9.94 -2.93
C VAL A 20 3.91 10.51 -3.33
N ALA A 21 5.00 9.81 -3.03
CA ALA A 21 6.35 10.24 -3.36
C ALA A 21 6.58 10.34 -4.88
N TYR A 22 6.07 9.37 -5.64
CA TYR A 22 6.10 9.40 -7.10
C TYR A 22 5.38 10.64 -7.64
N SER A 23 4.15 10.89 -7.17
CA SER A 23 3.35 12.04 -7.58
C SER A 23 4.01 13.38 -7.21
N LEU A 24 4.59 13.46 -6.01
CA LEU A 24 5.38 14.62 -5.56
C LEU A 24 6.57 14.88 -6.48
N ALA A 25 7.32 13.84 -6.85
CA ALA A 25 8.44 13.96 -7.77
C ALA A 25 8.01 14.40 -9.19
N ALA A 26 6.86 13.89 -9.67
CA ALA A 26 6.34 14.23 -10.98
C ALA A 26 5.86 15.69 -11.08
N GLN A 27 5.18 16.18 -10.04
CA GLN A 27 4.59 17.52 -10.01
C GLN A 27 5.57 18.62 -9.58
N PHE A 28 6.51 18.31 -8.68
CA PHE A 28 7.39 19.31 -8.05
C PHE A 28 8.87 19.01 -8.31
N LYS A 29 9.24 18.89 -9.59
CA LYS A 29 10.59 18.49 -10.04
C LYS A 29 11.72 19.37 -9.48
N GLU A 30 11.46 20.66 -9.27
CA GLU A 30 12.45 21.60 -8.71
C GLU A 30 12.71 21.37 -7.22
N MET A 31 11.75 20.77 -6.50
CA MET A 31 11.84 20.54 -5.05
C MET A 31 12.25 19.11 -4.70
N VAL A 32 11.96 18.12 -5.54
CA VAL A 32 12.31 16.71 -5.29
C VAL A 32 13.49 16.28 -6.15
N GLU A 33 14.67 16.18 -5.54
CA GLU A 33 15.90 15.83 -6.24
C GLU A 33 15.95 14.35 -6.66
N ARG A 34 15.48 13.47 -5.76
CA ARG A 34 15.49 12.01 -5.92
C ARG A 34 14.31 11.39 -5.18
N VAL A 35 13.80 10.31 -5.73
CA VAL A 35 12.78 9.47 -5.10
C VAL A 35 13.29 8.03 -4.97
N VAL A 36 13.04 7.42 -3.81
CA VAL A 36 13.17 5.97 -3.59
C VAL A 36 11.77 5.45 -3.30
N ILE A 37 11.35 4.43 -4.04
CA ILE A 37 10.02 3.81 -3.89
C ILE A 37 10.24 2.40 -3.37
N CYS A 38 9.57 2.06 -2.27
CA CYS A 38 9.69 0.77 -1.61
C CYS A 38 8.31 0.18 -1.36
N CYS A 39 8.15 -1.13 -1.63
CA CYS A 39 6.91 -1.88 -1.39
C CYS A 39 5.65 -1.21 -1.99
N ALA A 40 5.75 -0.59 -3.17
CA ALA A 40 4.64 0.12 -3.81
C ALA A 40 4.55 -0.22 -5.30
N GLY A 41 3.34 -0.55 -5.76
CA GLY A 41 3.05 -0.88 -7.16
C GLY A 41 2.73 0.36 -8.01
N VAL A 42 3.59 1.38 -8.02
CA VAL A 42 3.34 2.63 -8.77
C VAL A 42 3.27 2.45 -10.29
N CYS A 43 3.86 1.36 -10.79
CA CYS A 43 3.85 0.96 -12.20
C CYS A 43 3.27 -0.45 -12.37
N LEU A 44 2.38 -0.87 -11.45
CA LEU A 44 1.74 -2.18 -11.52
C LEU A 44 0.78 -2.21 -12.72
N GLU A 45 0.94 -3.18 -13.60
CA GLU A 45 0.07 -3.46 -14.74
C GLU A 45 -0.65 -4.81 -14.55
N GLU A 46 -1.71 -5.06 -15.33
CA GLU A 46 -2.45 -6.33 -15.26
C GLU A 46 -1.56 -7.55 -15.54
N LYS A 47 -0.60 -7.43 -16.47
CA LYS A 47 0.37 -8.49 -16.77
C LYS A 47 1.22 -8.88 -15.55
N ASP A 48 1.51 -7.94 -14.65
CA ASP A 48 2.32 -8.22 -13.47
C ASP A 48 1.52 -9.08 -12.47
N LEU A 49 0.19 -8.92 -12.46
CA LEU A 49 -0.73 -9.80 -11.73
C LEU A 49 -0.76 -11.20 -12.37
N GLU A 50 -0.86 -11.28 -13.69
CA GLU A 50 -0.80 -12.55 -14.45
C GLU A 50 0.50 -13.31 -14.21
N ASP A 51 1.62 -12.60 -14.16
CA ASP A 51 2.96 -13.13 -13.89
C ASP A 51 3.18 -13.51 -12.41
N GLY A 52 2.16 -13.31 -11.56
CA GLY A 52 2.10 -13.83 -10.19
C GLY A 52 2.69 -12.90 -9.13
N LEU A 53 2.88 -11.60 -9.43
CA LEU A 53 3.31 -10.61 -8.43
C LEU A 53 2.29 -10.46 -7.30
N PHE A 54 1.00 -10.56 -7.64
CA PHE A 54 -0.10 -10.70 -6.70
C PHE A 54 -0.97 -11.85 -7.23
N PRO A 55 -1.00 -13.03 -6.58
CA PRO A 55 -1.71 -14.22 -7.07
C PRO A 55 -3.23 -14.08 -6.87
N VAL A 56 -3.82 -13.12 -7.57
CA VAL A 56 -5.24 -12.80 -7.63
C VAL A 56 -5.67 -12.76 -9.10
N LYS A 57 -6.94 -13.01 -9.37
CA LYS A 57 -7.46 -13.22 -10.73
C LYS A 57 -7.85 -11.92 -11.43
N SER A 58 -8.04 -10.83 -10.69
CA SER A 58 -8.37 -9.52 -11.24
C SER A 58 -8.01 -8.37 -10.31
N LEU A 59 -8.09 -7.15 -10.82
CA LEU A 59 -7.90 -5.91 -10.05
C LEU A 59 -8.96 -5.75 -8.96
N GLU A 60 -10.20 -6.15 -9.23
CA GLU A 60 -11.30 -6.12 -8.25
C GLU A 60 -11.01 -7.05 -7.07
N GLU A 61 -10.53 -8.28 -7.34
CA GLU A 61 -10.13 -9.20 -6.28
C GLU A 61 -8.95 -8.63 -5.46
N ALA A 62 -7.98 -7.99 -6.13
CA ALA A 62 -6.88 -7.30 -5.46
C ALA A 62 -7.40 -6.21 -4.52
N ALA A 63 -8.35 -5.39 -5.00
CA ALA A 63 -8.94 -4.29 -4.22
C ALA A 63 -9.71 -4.81 -2.99
N GLU A 64 -10.49 -5.88 -3.12
CA GLU A 64 -11.20 -6.50 -2.00
C GLU A 64 -10.26 -7.05 -0.91
N ILE A 65 -9.06 -7.51 -1.29
CA ILE A 65 -8.05 -8.01 -0.35
C ILE A 65 -7.30 -6.85 0.30
N LEU A 66 -6.91 -5.84 -0.48
CA LEU A 66 -6.17 -4.67 0.02
C LEU A 66 -7.03 -3.77 0.91
N LEU A 67 -8.35 -3.75 0.70
CA LEU A 67 -9.34 -3.02 1.50
C LEU A 67 -10.36 -3.99 2.12
N PRO A 68 -9.92 -4.85 3.06
CA PRO A 68 -10.72 -5.97 3.53
C PRO A 68 -11.95 -5.48 4.31
N GLN A 69 -13.13 -5.89 3.88
CA GLN A 69 -14.41 -5.61 4.57
C GLN A 69 -14.86 -6.75 5.50
N THR A 70 -14.16 -7.89 5.48
CA THR A 70 -14.50 -9.08 6.27
C THR A 70 -13.26 -9.68 6.97
N PRO A 71 -13.42 -10.37 8.11
CA PRO A 71 -12.32 -11.06 8.78
C PRO A 71 -11.58 -12.06 7.87
N GLU A 72 -12.29 -12.69 6.95
CA GLU A 72 -11.75 -13.64 5.98
C GLU A 72 -10.81 -12.94 5.00
N LYS A 73 -11.25 -11.80 4.43
CA LYS A 73 -10.40 -10.98 3.56
C LYS A 73 -9.23 -10.36 4.32
N MET A 74 -9.42 -10.00 5.59
CA MET A 74 -8.32 -9.53 6.43
C MET A 74 -7.27 -10.62 6.67
N LYS A 75 -7.67 -11.87 6.91
CA LYS A 75 -6.73 -13.00 7.02
C LYS A 75 -5.99 -13.26 5.71
N GLU A 76 -6.65 -13.07 4.57
CA GLU A 76 -6.04 -13.14 3.25
C GLU A 76 -4.98 -12.04 3.07
N LEU A 77 -5.30 -10.78 3.37
CA LEU A 77 -4.34 -9.67 3.38
C LEU A 77 -3.14 -9.95 4.29
N MET A 78 -3.38 -10.50 5.48
CA MET A 78 -2.30 -10.85 6.41
C MET A 78 -1.34 -11.89 5.81
N ARG A 79 -1.82 -12.84 5.00
CA ARG A 79 -0.95 -13.81 4.30
C ARG A 79 -0.06 -13.14 3.26
N PHE A 80 -0.55 -12.09 2.59
CA PHE A 80 0.25 -11.28 1.69
C PHE A 80 1.26 -10.38 2.40
N THR A 81 0.93 -9.93 3.61
CA THR A 81 1.71 -8.91 4.33
C THR A 81 2.84 -9.51 5.16
N PHE A 82 2.60 -10.66 5.81
CA PHE A 82 3.52 -11.23 6.79
C PHE A 82 4.20 -12.49 6.25
N VAL A 83 5.52 -12.58 6.44
CA VAL A 83 6.29 -13.82 6.19
C VAL A 83 5.74 -15.00 7.03
N LYS A 84 5.26 -14.72 8.24
CA LYS A 84 4.60 -15.68 9.14
C LYS A 84 3.27 -15.10 9.62
N PRO A 85 2.19 -15.26 8.84
CA PRO A 85 0.93 -14.57 9.11
C PRO A 85 0.24 -15.12 10.37
N PRO A 86 -0.23 -14.25 11.29
CA PRO A 86 -0.97 -14.69 12.47
C PRO A 86 -2.42 -15.07 12.12
N VAL A 87 -2.60 -16.10 11.29
CA VAL A 87 -3.91 -16.54 10.76
C VAL A 87 -4.89 -17.06 11.84
N LYS A 88 -4.39 -17.31 13.05
CA LYS A 88 -5.19 -17.72 14.22
C LYS A 88 -5.79 -16.54 14.99
N THR A 89 -5.64 -15.31 14.48
CA THR A 89 -6.22 -14.12 15.12
C THR A 89 -7.74 -14.27 15.22
N PRO A 90 -8.34 -14.11 16.42
CA PRO A 90 -9.79 -14.15 16.60
C PRO A 90 -10.51 -13.13 15.72
N ASN A 91 -11.68 -13.51 15.18
CA ASN A 91 -12.43 -12.65 14.27
C ASN A 91 -12.83 -11.31 14.91
N CYS A 92 -13.11 -11.25 16.21
CA CYS A 92 -13.45 -9.99 16.89
C CYS A 92 -12.35 -8.93 16.73
N ILE A 93 -11.07 -9.30 16.89
CA ILE A 93 -9.93 -8.38 16.71
C ILE A 93 -9.86 -7.88 15.27
N LEU A 94 -10.14 -8.74 14.30
CA LEU A 94 -10.12 -8.37 12.88
C LEU A 94 -11.29 -7.45 12.53
N VAL A 95 -12.49 -7.71 13.07
CA VAL A 95 -13.65 -6.83 12.91
C VAL A 95 -13.37 -5.46 13.50
N ASP A 96 -12.83 -5.40 14.72
CA ASP A 96 -12.48 -4.13 15.38
C ASP A 96 -11.48 -3.35 14.52
N PHE A 97 -10.46 -4.02 13.97
CA PHE A 97 -9.47 -3.40 13.09
C PHE A 97 -10.09 -2.85 11.79
N ILE A 98 -10.95 -3.64 11.14
CA ILE A 98 -11.69 -3.24 9.94
C ILE A 98 -12.54 -2.00 10.23
N GLN A 99 -13.30 -2.00 11.33
CA GLN A 99 -14.13 -0.86 11.72
C GLN A 99 -13.32 0.40 12.05
N VAL A 100 -12.16 0.28 12.70
CA VAL A 100 -11.33 1.44 13.03
C VAL A 100 -10.68 2.06 11.79
N ILE A 101 -10.30 1.25 10.80
CA ILE A 101 -9.62 1.74 9.58
C ILE A 101 -10.59 2.26 8.53
N LEU A 102 -11.79 1.67 8.39
CA LEU A 102 -12.75 2.02 7.33
C LEU A 102 -13.79 3.06 7.76
N VAL A 103 -13.72 3.57 9.00
CA VAL A 103 -14.59 4.66 9.51
C VAL A 103 -13.87 6.03 9.43
N ILE A 104 -12.80 6.14 8.64
CA ILE A 104 -12.21 7.42 8.22
C ILE A 104 -12.73 7.77 6.83
#